data_AF-A0A6C0HNQ9-F1
#
_entry.id   AF-A0A6C0HNQ9-F1
#
_cell.length_a   1.000
_cell.length_b   1.000
_cell.length_c   1.000
_cell.angle_alpha   90.00
_cell.angle_beta   90.00
_cell.angle_gamma   90.00
#
_symmetry.space_group_name_H-M   'P 1'
#
loop_
_entity.id
_entity.type
_entity.pdbx_description
1 polymer ?
#
loop_
_entity_poly.entity_id
_entity_poly.type
_entity_poly.pdbx_seq_one_letter_code
_entity_poly.pdbx_strand_id
1 'polypeptide(L)'
;MKIVEACLLLQIKPHERFDIPLLKKKYKKACLLHHPDKKGNDTEFIRVKEAYAFLLTRPEDEFMDTIEEKRWRLYAYWLSRLENPLLHQYVIQPIQRHLSSYKTYVLEPTLENMLRKDVYYLEEEQLYIPLWHQELTFYKKIRVILNPKLGKAILDEENNLYVAIEPTDTCLRFGDISILITEEDKKRGRILQQGIPRLSEKIYDVEHLADIIIQV
;
A
#
# COMPACT_ATOMS: atom_id res chain seq x y z
N MET A 1 -14.15 3.77 18.92
CA MET A 1 -14.52 2.64 18.03
C MET A 1 -13.32 2.29 17.17
N LYS A 2 -13.01 1.01 16.95
CA LYS A 2 -11.92 0.59 16.04
C LYS A 2 -12.44 0.46 14.60
N ILE A 3 -11.56 0.55 13.58
CA ILE A 3 -11.98 0.43 12.16
C ILE A 3 -12.65 -0.91 11.85
N VAL A 4 -12.07 -2.01 12.32
CA VAL A 4 -12.61 -3.36 12.11
C VAL A 4 -14.00 -3.47 12.74
N GLU A 5 -14.19 -2.88 13.92
CA GLU A 5 -15.47 -2.82 14.62
C GLU A 5 -16.51 -2.01 13.83
N ALA A 6 -16.14 -0.83 13.31
CA ALA A 6 -17.01 0.01 12.49
C ALA A 6 -17.41 -0.68 11.18
N CYS A 7 -16.46 -1.33 10.50
CA CYS A 7 -16.72 -2.08 9.26
C CYS A 7 -17.61 -3.30 9.51
N LEU A 8 -17.40 -4.04 10.60
CA LEU A 8 -18.25 -5.16 10.99
C LEU A 8 -19.68 -4.71 11.29
N LEU A 9 -19.86 -3.61 12.02
CA LEU A 9 -21.17 -3.02 12.32
C LEU A 9 -21.94 -2.62 11.04
N LEU A 10 -21.23 -2.13 10.02
CA LEU A 10 -21.83 -1.79 8.73
C LEU A 10 -21.84 -2.95 7.72
N GLN A 11 -21.41 -4.16 8.12
CA GLN A 11 -21.29 -5.34 7.27
C GLN A 11 -20.49 -5.07 5.98
N ILE A 12 -19.43 -4.27 6.10
CA ILE A 12 -18.45 -4.03 5.04
C ILE A 12 -17.45 -5.18 5.11
N LYS A 13 -17.36 -5.95 4.02
CA LYS A 13 -16.45 -7.09 3.97
C LYS A 13 -15.01 -6.61 3.76
N PRO A 14 -13.99 -7.34 4.26
CA PRO A 14 -12.59 -6.96 4.08
C PRO A 14 -12.15 -6.79 2.61
N HIS A 15 -12.79 -7.51 1.68
CA HIS A 15 -12.50 -7.46 0.24
C HIS A 15 -13.46 -6.54 -0.54
N GLU A 16 -14.45 -5.92 0.11
CA GLU A 16 -15.32 -4.96 -0.56
C GLU A 16 -14.61 -3.61 -0.66
N ARG A 17 -14.43 -3.11 -1.90
CA ARG A 17 -13.88 -1.77 -2.18
C ARG A 17 -14.62 -0.71 -1.36
N PHE A 18 -13.93 -0.05 -0.43
CA PHE A 18 -14.50 1.01 0.38
C PHE A 18 -14.55 2.33 -0.41
N ASP A 19 -15.75 2.85 -0.63
CA ASP A 19 -15.98 4.20 -1.16
C ASP A 19 -17.20 4.85 -0.47
N ILE A 20 -17.33 6.17 -0.56
CA ILE A 20 -18.45 6.91 0.05
C ILE A 20 -19.82 6.40 -0.43
N PRO A 21 -20.02 6.08 -1.73
CA PRO A 21 -21.26 5.45 -2.20
C PRO A 21 -21.60 4.13 -1.50
N LEU A 22 -20.64 3.21 -1.36
CA LEU A 22 -20.80 1.95 -0.65
C LEU A 22 -21.09 2.20 0.83
N LEU A 23 -20.35 3.10 1.47
CA LEU A 23 -20.54 3.45 2.88
C LEU A 23 -21.97 3.95 3.12
N LYS A 24 -22.48 4.88 2.30
CA LYS A 24 -23.86 5.37 2.37
C LYS A 24 -24.88 4.25 2.15
N LYS A 25 -24.63 3.36 1.18
CA LYS A 25 -25.49 2.20 0.90
C LYS A 25 -25.55 1.22 2.08
N LYS A 26 -24.41 0.90 2.67
CA LYS A 26 -24.26 -0.01 3.82
C LYS A 26 -24.88 0.59 5.08
N TYR A 27 -24.62 1.87 5.34
CA TYR A 27 -25.25 2.62 6.42
C TYR A 27 -26.77 2.64 6.32
N LYS A 28 -27.33 2.97 5.15
CA LYS A 28 -28.79 2.93 4.93
C LYS A 28 -29.39 1.56 5.24
N LYS A 29 -28.72 0.48 4.82
CA LYS A 29 -29.15 -0.89 5.09
C LYS A 29 -29.08 -1.22 6.59
N ALA A 30 -27.99 -0.86 7.26
CA ALA A 30 -27.82 -1.07 8.70
C ALA A 30 -28.85 -0.28 9.53
N CYS A 31 -29.12 0.98 9.17
CA CYS A 31 -30.16 1.77 9.81
C CYS A 31 -31.55 1.15 9.69
N LEU A 32 -31.89 0.57 8.52
CA LEU A 32 -33.18 -0.10 8.33
C LEU A 32 -33.30 -1.40 9.13
N LEU A 33 -32.17 -2.09 9.36
CA LEU A 33 -32.12 -3.34 10.13
C LEU A 33 -32.25 -3.09 11.63
N HIS A 34 -31.55 -2.08 12.15
CA HIS A 34 -31.47 -1.79 13.59
C HIS A 34 -32.44 -0.68 14.04
N HIS A 35 -33.38 -0.25 13.18
CA HIS A 35 -34.33 0.80 13.54
C HIS A 35 -35.28 0.33 14.67
N PRO A 36 -35.49 1.13 15.73
CA PRO A 36 -36.37 0.76 16.84
C PRO A 36 -37.80 0.40 16.41
N ASP A 37 -38.40 1.17 15.48
CA ASP A 37 -39.74 0.89 14.94
C ASP A 37 -39.87 -0.46 14.18
N LYS A 38 -38.76 -1.12 13.83
CA LYS A 38 -38.75 -2.37 13.04
C LYS A 38 -38.12 -3.55 13.79
N LYS A 39 -38.27 -3.59 15.12
CA LYS A 39 -37.72 -4.60 16.06
C LYS A 39 -36.21 -4.49 16.36
N GLY A 40 -35.59 -3.35 16.05
CA GLY A 40 -34.19 -3.07 16.39
C GLY A 40 -34.01 -2.54 17.82
N ASN A 41 -32.76 -2.42 18.28
CA ASN A 41 -32.40 -1.87 19.58
C ASN A 41 -31.76 -0.49 19.41
N ASP A 42 -32.22 0.50 20.18
CA ASP A 42 -31.70 1.88 20.17
C ASP A 42 -30.18 1.94 20.35
N THR A 43 -29.62 1.08 21.19
CA THR A 43 -28.17 1.01 21.43
C THR A 43 -27.39 0.60 20.18
N GLU A 44 -27.90 -0.35 19.40
CA GLU A 44 -27.27 -0.75 18.13
C GLU A 44 -27.44 0.32 17.06
N PHE A 45 -28.59 0.99 17.03
CA PHE A 45 -28.84 2.09 16.11
C PHE A 45 -27.89 3.27 16.35
N ILE A 46 -27.62 3.61 17.61
CA ILE A 46 -26.61 4.61 17.99
C ILE A 46 -25.21 4.17 17.53
N ARG A 47 -24.82 2.91 17.77
CA ARG A 47 -23.51 2.39 17.33
C ARG A 47 -23.35 2.41 15.81
N VAL A 48 -24.42 2.14 15.05
CA VAL A 48 -24.41 2.24 13.58
C VAL A 48 -24.19 3.68 13.12
N LYS A 49 -24.82 4.67 13.79
CA LYS A 49 -24.58 6.09 13.52
C LYS A 49 -23.15 6.52 13.83
N GLU A 50 -22.63 6.11 14.99
CA GLU A 50 -21.25 6.38 15.40
C GLU A 50 -20.23 5.75 14.44
N ALA A 51 -20.47 4.51 13.99
CA ALA A 51 -19.63 3.82 13.01
C ALA A 51 -19.61 4.55 11.66
N TYR A 52 -20.77 5.00 11.18
CA TYR A 52 -20.86 5.78 9.95
C TYR A 52 -20.17 7.14 10.09
N ALA A 53 -20.39 7.87 11.19
CA ALA A 53 -19.72 9.14 11.45
C ALA A 53 -18.20 8.96 11.48
N PHE A 54 -17.71 7.95 12.22
CA PHE A 54 -16.30 7.59 12.30
C PHE A 54 -15.67 7.28 10.93
N LEU A 55 -16.37 6.52 10.08
CA LEU A 55 -15.91 6.16 8.74
C LEU A 55 -16.07 7.29 7.72
N LEU A 56 -16.98 8.25 7.94
CA LEU A 56 -17.23 9.40 7.08
C LEU A 56 -16.29 10.57 7.37
N THR A 57 -15.91 10.76 8.64
CA THR A 57 -14.88 11.74 9.03
C THR A 57 -13.46 11.23 8.79
N ARG A 58 -13.33 10.00 8.29
CA ARG A 58 -12.05 9.50 7.81
C ARG A 58 -11.69 10.37 6.59
N PRO A 59 -10.63 11.17 6.67
CA PRO A 59 -10.25 11.96 5.51
C PRO A 59 -9.78 10.98 4.43
N GLU A 60 -10.17 11.26 3.18
CA GLU A 60 -9.51 10.67 2.00
C GLU A 60 -7.98 10.93 2.04
N ASP A 61 -7.52 11.83 2.93
CA ASP A 61 -6.15 12.23 3.21
C ASP A 61 -5.31 11.27 4.09
N GLU A 62 -5.81 10.10 4.52
CA GLU A 62 -4.95 9.12 5.21
C GLU A 62 -3.84 8.52 4.30
N PHE A 63 -3.85 8.84 3.00
CA PHE A 63 -2.85 8.45 2.00
C PHE A 63 -2.21 9.62 1.24
N MET A 64 -2.35 10.85 1.73
CA MET A 64 -1.75 12.05 1.12
C MET A 64 -0.31 12.27 1.61
N ASP A 65 0.66 11.41 1.28
CA ASP A 65 2.07 11.83 1.49
C ASP A 65 3.21 11.11 0.74
N THR A 66 3.00 10.13 -0.14
CA THR A 66 4.16 9.48 -0.80
C THR A 66 4.73 10.32 -1.95
N ILE A 67 3.90 11.08 -2.68
CA ILE A 67 4.34 11.86 -3.86
C ILE A 67 4.90 13.23 -3.46
N GLU A 68 4.29 13.94 -2.51
CA GLU A 68 4.79 15.24 -2.05
C GLU A 68 6.07 15.10 -1.23
N GLU A 69 6.19 14.10 -0.35
CA GLU A 69 7.42 13.87 0.41
C GLU A 69 8.61 13.51 -0.49
N LYS A 70 8.41 12.65 -1.51
CA LYS A 70 9.45 12.35 -2.51
C LYS A 70 9.93 13.63 -3.21
N ARG A 71 9.02 14.54 -3.56
CA ARG A 71 9.38 15.85 -4.12
C ARG A 71 10.19 16.70 -3.14
N TRP A 72 9.77 16.79 -1.88
CA TRP A 72 10.51 17.53 -0.86
C TRP A 72 11.93 17.00 -0.64
N ARG A 73 12.11 15.68 -0.69
CA ARG A 73 13.43 15.04 -0.61
C ARG A 73 14.31 15.37 -1.82
N LEU A 74 13.75 15.31 -3.03
CA LEU A 74 14.45 15.74 -4.23
C LEU A 74 14.86 17.21 -4.10
N TYR A 75 13.94 18.10 -3.72
CA TYR A 75 14.26 19.51 -3.53
C TYR A 75 15.34 19.73 -2.47
N ALA A 76 15.26 19.07 -1.31
CA ALA A 76 16.29 19.17 -0.28
C ALA A 76 17.66 18.69 -0.79
N TYR A 77 17.70 17.57 -1.52
CA TYR A 77 18.92 17.05 -2.14
C TYR A 77 19.52 18.04 -3.16
N TRP A 78 18.70 18.53 -4.10
CA TRP A 78 19.13 19.49 -5.11
C TRP A 78 19.61 20.81 -4.48
N LEU A 79 18.88 21.32 -3.49
CA LEU A 79 19.25 22.55 -2.79
C LEU A 79 20.52 22.38 -1.96
N SER A 80 20.80 21.19 -1.42
CA SER A 80 22.02 20.92 -0.65
C SER A 80 23.31 20.97 -1.44
N ARG A 81 23.22 20.89 -2.77
CA ARG A 81 24.35 21.07 -3.68
C ARG A 81 24.65 22.52 -3.99
N LEU A 82 23.76 23.44 -3.64
CA LEU A 82 24.04 24.87 -3.71
C LEU A 82 24.85 25.23 -2.46
N GLU A 83 26.12 25.57 -2.61
CA GLU A 83 27.01 26.01 -1.53
C GLU A 83 26.59 27.40 -1.01
N ASN A 84 25.42 27.50 -0.41
CA ASN A 84 24.85 28.74 0.13
C ASN A 84 24.45 28.55 1.60
N PRO A 85 25.16 29.18 2.55
CA PRO A 85 24.90 29.04 3.98
C PRO A 85 23.49 29.45 4.42
N LEU A 86 22.90 30.46 3.76
CA LEU A 86 21.55 30.93 4.08
C LEU A 86 20.50 29.91 3.60
N LEU A 87 20.65 29.34 2.40
CA LEU A 87 19.78 28.26 1.93
C LEU A 87 19.86 27.05 2.86
N HIS A 88 21.07 26.72 3.32
CA HIS A 88 21.25 25.63 4.26
C HIS A 88 20.51 25.88 5.57
N GLN A 89 20.72 27.03 6.19
CA GLN A 89 20.12 27.38 7.48
C GLN A 89 18.59 27.49 7.41
N TYR A 90 18.05 28.15 6.39
CA TYR A 90 16.62 28.53 6.36
C TYR A 90 15.73 27.56 5.56
N VAL A 91 16.31 26.71 4.70
CA VAL A 91 15.51 25.79 3.86
C VAL A 91 15.89 24.33 4.12
N ILE A 92 17.17 23.99 3.98
CA ILE A 92 17.61 22.59 4.05
C ILE A 92 17.47 22.05 5.47
N GLN A 93 17.98 22.78 6.46
CA GLN A 93 17.99 22.33 7.85
C GLN A 93 16.57 22.12 8.41
N PRO A 94 15.58 22.99 8.16
CA PRO A 94 14.18 22.72 8.51
C PRO A 94 13.62 21.45 7.86
N ILE A 95 13.88 21.23 6.56
CA ILE A 95 13.41 20.02 5.86
C ILE A 95 14.07 18.78 6.44
N GLN A 96 15.39 18.80 6.67
CA GLN A 96 16.11 17.69 7.31
C GLN A 96 15.55 17.39 8.71
N ARG A 97 15.28 18.41 9.54
CA ARG A 97 14.66 18.22 10.85
C ARG A 97 13.25 17.62 10.72
N HIS A 98 12.48 18.06 9.73
CA HIS A 98 11.16 17.49 9.47
C HIS A 98 11.28 16.01 9.09
N LEU A 99 12.13 15.65 8.13
CA LEU A 99 12.36 14.26 7.70
C LEU A 99 12.91 13.37 8.82
N SER A 100 13.83 13.89 9.64
CA SER A 100 14.40 13.16 10.79
C SER A 100 13.40 13.00 11.93
N SER A 101 12.26 13.70 11.93
CA SER A 101 11.22 13.54 12.94
C SER A 101 10.33 12.31 12.72
N TYR A 102 10.52 11.57 11.62
CA TYR A 102 9.74 10.38 11.32
C TYR A 102 10.28 9.15 12.06
N LYS A 103 9.38 8.41 12.73
CA LYS A 103 9.69 7.08 13.24
C LYS A 103 9.79 6.13 12.04
N THR A 104 10.99 5.66 11.75
CA THR A 104 11.28 4.85 10.57
C THR A 104 11.37 3.37 10.93
N TYR A 105 10.66 2.54 10.17
CA TYR A 105 10.72 1.09 10.20
C TYR A 105 11.30 0.58 8.88
N VAL A 106 12.10 -0.47 8.94
CA VAL A 106 12.62 -1.17 7.76
C VAL A 106 12.10 -2.59 7.80
N LEU A 107 11.39 -2.99 6.74
CA LEU A 107 10.90 -4.36 6.55
C LEU A 107 11.68 -5.02 5.42
N GLU A 108 11.96 -6.31 5.56
CA GLU A 108 12.68 -7.09 4.55
C GLU A 108 11.81 -8.23 3.98
N PRO A 109 10.74 -7.91 3.21
CA PRO A 109 9.89 -8.94 2.63
C PRO A 109 10.66 -9.78 1.62
N THR A 110 10.29 -11.04 1.45
CA THR A 110 10.79 -11.85 0.33
C THR A 110 9.98 -11.55 -0.93
N LEU A 111 10.55 -11.80 -2.11
CA LEU A 111 9.80 -11.72 -3.37
C LEU A 111 8.53 -12.60 -3.34
N GLU A 112 8.59 -13.75 -2.66
CA GLU A 112 7.43 -14.61 -2.44
C GLU A 112 6.31 -13.89 -1.67
N ASN A 113 6.64 -13.19 -0.58
CA ASN A 113 5.64 -12.40 0.18
C ASN A 113 4.96 -11.35 -0.72
N MET A 114 5.74 -10.69 -1.56
CA MET A 114 5.24 -9.66 -2.48
C MET A 114 4.32 -10.26 -3.55
N LEU A 115 4.68 -11.40 -4.13
CA LEU A 115 3.87 -12.12 -5.12
C LEU A 115 2.57 -12.68 -4.52
N ARG A 116 2.60 -13.15 -3.26
CA ARG A 116 1.38 -13.54 -2.50
C ARG A 116 0.49 -12.37 -2.13
N LYS A 117 0.98 -11.13 -2.28
CA LYS A 117 0.33 -9.89 -1.82
C LYS A 117 0.12 -9.92 -0.31
N ASP A 118 1.13 -10.39 0.41
CA ASP A 118 1.10 -10.44 1.86
C ASP A 118 1.08 -9.03 2.45
N VAL A 119 0.40 -8.92 3.60
CA VAL A 119 0.28 -7.68 4.36
C VAL A 119 0.85 -7.92 5.76
N TYR A 120 1.85 -7.14 6.13
CA TYR A 120 2.49 -7.22 7.44
C TYR A 120 1.76 -6.36 8.47
N TYR A 121 1.48 -6.91 9.65
CA TYR A 121 0.87 -6.14 10.73
C TYR A 121 1.96 -5.59 11.67
N LEU A 122 2.14 -4.27 11.65
CA LEU A 122 3.04 -3.56 12.54
C LEU A 122 2.31 -3.25 13.86
N GLU A 123 2.47 -4.14 14.84
CA GLU A 123 1.73 -4.11 16.11
C GLU A 123 1.90 -2.81 16.89
N GLU A 124 3.13 -2.29 16.96
CA GLU A 124 3.47 -1.06 17.72
C GLU A 124 2.63 0.14 17.28
N GLU A 125 2.36 0.24 15.99
CA GLU A 125 1.65 1.37 15.39
C GLU A 125 0.20 1.02 15.03
N GLN A 126 -0.17 -0.26 15.16
CA GLN A 126 -1.44 -0.84 14.74
C GLN A 126 -1.73 -0.58 13.24
N LEU A 127 -0.71 -0.76 12.40
CA LEU A 127 -0.76 -0.52 10.96
C LEU A 127 -0.62 -1.81 10.16
N TYR A 128 -1.32 -1.89 9.04
CA TYR A 128 -1.15 -2.94 8.05
C TYR A 128 -0.29 -2.40 6.90
N ILE A 129 0.79 -3.10 6.58
CA ILE A 129 1.79 -2.67 5.61
C ILE A 129 1.75 -3.61 4.40
N PRO A 130 1.27 -3.16 3.23
CA PRO A 130 1.34 -3.94 2.01
C PRO A 130 2.80 -4.11 1.57
N LEU A 131 3.24 -5.36 1.41
CA LEU A 131 4.67 -5.67 1.24
C LEU A 131 5.22 -5.41 -0.16
N TRP A 132 4.37 -5.07 -1.12
CA TRP A 132 4.73 -4.81 -2.52
C TRP A 132 5.10 -3.34 -2.82
N HIS A 133 5.08 -2.47 -1.81
CA HIS A 133 5.56 -1.09 -1.95
C HIS A 133 7.06 -1.00 -1.73
N GLN A 134 7.67 0.10 -2.15
CA GLN A 134 9.08 0.41 -1.85
C GLN A 134 9.20 1.25 -0.58
N GLU A 135 8.28 2.19 -0.40
CA GLU A 135 8.26 3.13 0.72
C GLU A 135 6.84 3.61 0.97
N LEU A 136 6.45 3.66 2.25
CA LEU A 136 5.15 4.14 2.70
C LEU A 136 5.33 5.13 3.85
N THR A 137 4.63 6.25 3.78
CA THR A 137 4.58 7.26 4.84
C THR A 137 3.15 7.40 5.33
N PHE A 138 2.99 7.50 6.66
CA PHE A 138 1.71 7.58 7.34
C PHE A 138 1.63 8.84 8.20
N TYR A 139 0.40 9.34 8.40
CA TYR A 139 0.07 10.61 9.08
C TYR A 139 0.76 10.84 10.44
N LYS A 140 1.08 9.79 11.20
CA LYS A 140 1.76 9.88 12.50
C LYS A 140 3.27 10.12 12.40
N LYS A 141 3.75 10.64 11.26
CA LYS A 141 5.18 10.66 10.91
C LYS A 141 5.81 9.28 11.03
N ILE A 142 5.08 8.25 10.60
CA ILE A 142 5.61 6.89 10.55
C ILE A 142 6.04 6.65 9.12
N ARG A 143 7.26 6.18 8.96
CA ARG A 143 7.84 5.85 7.68
C ARG A 143 8.16 4.37 7.68
N VAL A 144 7.77 3.65 6.63
CA VAL A 144 8.09 2.24 6.45
C VAL A 144 8.81 2.07 5.11
N ILE A 145 10.05 1.62 5.18
CA ILE A 145 10.88 1.29 4.02
C ILE A 145 10.82 -0.21 3.82
N LEU A 146 10.58 -0.65 2.59
CA LEU A 146 10.59 -2.05 2.21
C LEU A 146 11.87 -2.31 1.42
N ASN A 147 12.75 -3.15 1.99
CA ASN A 147 14.01 -3.57 1.40
C ASN A 147 13.92 -5.06 1.03
N PRO A 148 13.29 -5.39 -0.10
CA PRO A 148 12.93 -6.77 -0.41
C PRO A 148 14.14 -7.65 -0.71
N LYS A 149 14.08 -8.91 -0.28
CA LYS A 149 15.04 -9.96 -0.65
C LYS A 149 14.63 -10.56 -2.00
N LEU A 150 15.23 -10.02 -3.07
CA LEU A 150 14.88 -10.35 -4.46
C LEU A 150 15.71 -11.51 -5.06
N GLY A 151 16.78 -11.94 -4.39
CA GLY A 151 17.68 -12.97 -4.93
C GLY A 151 18.37 -12.49 -6.22
N LYS A 152 18.12 -13.17 -7.34
CA LYS A 152 18.64 -12.79 -8.66
C LYS A 152 17.72 -11.84 -9.44
N ALA A 153 16.53 -11.54 -8.92
CA ALA A 153 15.56 -10.69 -9.59
C ALA A 153 15.81 -9.20 -9.28
N ILE A 154 15.32 -8.34 -10.16
CA ILE A 154 15.39 -6.87 -10.01
C ILE A 154 13.98 -6.29 -10.20
N LEU A 155 13.64 -5.24 -9.47
CA LEU A 155 12.39 -4.48 -9.63
C LEU A 155 12.70 -3.09 -10.22
N ASP A 156 11.85 -2.63 -11.14
CA ASP A 156 11.86 -1.22 -11.57
C ASP A 156 10.86 -0.36 -10.78
N GLU A 157 10.73 0.91 -11.19
CA GLU A 157 9.85 1.89 -10.56
C GLU A 157 8.35 1.58 -10.73
N GLU A 158 7.98 0.77 -11.73
CA GLU A 158 6.61 0.30 -11.95
C GLU A 158 6.35 -1.09 -11.36
N ASN A 159 7.30 -1.59 -10.55
CA ASN A 159 7.31 -2.93 -9.98
C ASN A 159 7.42 -4.07 -11.02
N ASN A 160 7.85 -3.80 -12.26
CA ASN A 160 8.14 -4.89 -13.20
C ASN A 160 9.34 -5.70 -12.71
N LEU A 161 9.21 -7.02 -12.80
CA LEU A 161 10.18 -7.96 -12.24
C LEU A 161 11.09 -8.48 -13.34
N TYR A 162 12.36 -8.12 -13.32
CA TYR A 162 13.38 -8.60 -14.26
C TYR A 162 14.01 -9.86 -13.72
N VAL A 163 14.00 -10.92 -14.53
CA VAL A 163 14.54 -12.23 -14.19
C VAL A 163 15.37 -12.78 -15.33
N ALA A 164 16.55 -13.32 -14.99
CA ALA A 164 17.36 -14.07 -15.92
C ALA A 164 16.83 -15.51 -16.01
N ILE A 165 16.65 -16.01 -17.23
CA ILE A 165 16.25 -17.40 -17.50
C ILE A 165 17.20 -18.05 -18.49
N GLU A 166 17.28 -19.37 -18.47
CA GLU A 166 17.90 -20.15 -19.53
C GLU A 166 16.87 -20.46 -20.65
N PRO A 167 17.29 -20.65 -21.91
CA PRO A 167 16.38 -20.98 -23.01
C PRO A 167 15.53 -22.24 -22.76
N THR A 168 16.07 -23.18 -21.97
CA THR A 168 15.42 -24.44 -21.58
C THR A 168 14.44 -24.28 -20.42
N ASP A 169 14.41 -23.15 -19.73
CA ASP A 169 13.52 -22.94 -18.60
C ASP A 169 12.06 -22.94 -19.05
N THR A 170 11.23 -23.66 -18.29
CA THR A 170 9.78 -23.76 -18.51
C THR A 170 8.97 -23.18 -17.35
N CYS A 171 9.62 -22.83 -16.24
CA CYS A 171 8.96 -22.19 -15.10
C CYS A 171 9.94 -21.35 -14.27
N LEU A 172 9.47 -20.22 -13.76
CA LEU A 172 10.12 -19.47 -12.68
C LEU A 172 9.66 -20.00 -11.33
N ARG A 173 10.57 -20.07 -10.36
CA ARG A 173 10.26 -20.50 -8.99
C ARG A 173 10.72 -19.48 -7.96
N PHE A 174 9.80 -19.06 -7.12
CA PHE A 174 10.03 -18.12 -6.01
C PHE A 174 9.41 -18.69 -4.74
N GLY A 175 10.22 -19.41 -3.95
CA GLY A 175 9.69 -20.19 -2.82
C GLY A 175 8.73 -21.27 -3.31
N ASP A 176 7.50 -21.27 -2.81
CA ASP A 176 6.45 -22.22 -3.24
C ASP A 176 5.70 -21.75 -4.50
N ILE A 177 5.94 -20.53 -4.96
CA ILE A 177 5.27 -19.98 -6.15
C ILE A 177 5.99 -20.47 -7.40
N SER A 178 5.21 -21.03 -8.34
CA SER A 178 5.69 -21.39 -9.67
C SER A 178 4.89 -20.64 -10.74
N ILE A 179 5.60 -20.03 -11.68
CA ILE A 179 5.02 -19.30 -12.82
C ILE A 179 5.50 -20.00 -14.08
N LEU A 180 4.57 -20.50 -14.89
CA LEU A 180 4.90 -21.17 -16.15
C LEU A 180 5.39 -20.15 -17.18
N ILE A 181 6.41 -20.52 -17.94
CA ILE A 181 6.95 -19.74 -19.04
C ILE A 181 6.50 -20.41 -20.34
N THR A 182 5.69 -19.72 -21.14
CA THR A 182 5.30 -20.22 -22.46
C THR A 182 6.31 -19.82 -23.53
N GLU A 183 6.31 -20.52 -24.66
CA GLU A 183 7.12 -20.13 -25.82
C GLU A 183 6.72 -18.74 -26.39
N GLU A 184 5.48 -18.32 -26.18
CA GLU A 184 5.04 -16.96 -26.52
C GLU A 184 5.65 -15.91 -25.58
N ASP A 185 5.71 -16.20 -24.27
CA ASP A 185 6.34 -15.31 -23.30
C ASP A 185 7.83 -15.10 -23.60
N LYS A 186 8.53 -16.17 -23.98
CA LYS A 186 9.94 -16.11 -24.42
C LYS A 186 10.10 -15.23 -25.66
N LYS A 187 9.25 -15.42 -26.69
CA LYS A 187 9.26 -14.58 -27.90
C LYS A 187 8.98 -13.12 -27.59
N ARG A 188 8.09 -12.84 -26.64
CA ARG A 188 7.76 -11.48 -26.20
C ARG A 188 8.80 -10.87 -25.26
N GLY A 189 9.66 -11.69 -24.67
CA GLY A 189 10.61 -11.29 -23.62
C GLY A 189 9.94 -10.88 -22.31
N ARG A 190 8.67 -11.26 -22.07
CA ARG A 190 7.96 -10.96 -20.81
C ARG A 190 6.74 -11.83 -20.60
N ILE A 191 6.36 -12.03 -19.35
CA ILE A 191 5.09 -12.62 -18.89
C ILE A 191 4.19 -11.48 -18.41
N LEU A 192 3.05 -11.28 -19.07
CA LEU A 192 2.15 -10.16 -18.76
C LEU A 192 1.39 -10.37 -17.45
N GLN A 193 1.34 -9.33 -16.62
CA GLN A 193 0.48 -9.26 -15.42
C GLN A 193 0.60 -10.47 -14.47
N GLN A 194 1.80 -11.04 -14.35
CA GLN A 194 2.11 -12.15 -13.43
C GLN A 194 3.09 -11.74 -12.33
N GLY A 195 3.53 -10.48 -12.30
CA GLY A 195 4.41 -9.92 -11.29
C GLY A 195 3.68 -9.51 -10.01
N ILE A 196 4.34 -8.64 -9.25
CA ILE A 196 3.76 -8.05 -8.02
C ILE A 196 2.79 -6.91 -8.40
N PRO A 197 1.92 -6.45 -7.48
CA PRO A 197 1.05 -5.31 -7.77
C PRO A 197 1.83 -4.07 -8.18
N ARG A 198 1.32 -3.34 -9.18
CA ARG A 198 1.85 -2.03 -9.59
C ARG A 198 1.68 -1.03 -8.46
N LEU A 199 2.60 -0.08 -8.37
CA LEU A 199 2.48 1.03 -7.43
C LEU A 199 1.29 1.91 -7.82
N SER A 200 0.46 2.27 -6.85
CA SER A 200 -0.68 3.17 -7.02
C SER A 200 -0.89 3.99 -5.75
N GLU A 201 -1.65 5.09 -5.86
CA GLU A 201 -2.05 5.91 -4.69
C GLU A 201 -2.87 5.11 -3.68
N LYS A 202 -3.59 4.09 -4.15
CA LYS A 202 -4.33 3.15 -3.29
C LYS A 202 -3.38 2.03 -2.89
N ILE A 203 -2.70 2.19 -1.76
CA ILE A 203 -1.61 1.28 -1.38
C ILE A 203 -2.00 -0.20 -1.23
N TYR A 204 -3.28 -0.51 -1.04
CA TYR A 204 -3.78 -1.89 -0.95
C TYR A 204 -4.31 -2.44 -2.28
N ASP A 205 -4.21 -1.68 -3.37
CA ASP A 205 -4.67 -2.11 -4.69
C ASP A 205 -3.78 -3.23 -5.24
N VAL A 206 -4.44 -4.28 -5.72
CA VAL A 206 -3.85 -5.48 -6.31
C VAL A 206 -4.51 -5.86 -7.64
N GLU A 207 -5.38 -4.99 -8.18
CA GLU A 207 -6.09 -5.24 -9.44
C GLU A 207 -5.14 -5.27 -10.64
N HIS A 208 -4.11 -4.42 -10.62
CA HIS A 208 -3.13 -4.30 -11.69
C HIS A 208 -1.78 -4.88 -11.27
N LEU A 209 -1.41 -5.98 -11.90
CA LEU A 209 -0.12 -6.62 -11.69
C LEU A 209 0.91 -6.11 -12.71
N ALA A 210 2.15 -6.00 -12.26
CA ALA A 210 3.28 -5.67 -13.12
C ALA A 210 3.66 -6.87 -14.01
N ASP A 211 4.46 -6.60 -15.04
CA ASP A 211 4.96 -7.66 -15.91
C ASP A 211 6.21 -8.30 -15.30
N ILE A 212 6.48 -9.55 -15.69
CA ILE A 212 7.77 -10.19 -15.46
C ILE A 212 8.56 -10.09 -16.75
N ILE A 213 9.65 -9.33 -16.74
CA ILE A 213 10.54 -9.16 -17.89
C ILE A 213 11.58 -10.28 -17.89
N ILE A 214 11.63 -11.01 -19.00
CA ILE A 214 12.51 -12.15 -19.19
C ILE A 214 13.79 -11.67 -19.88
N GLN A 215 14.93 -11.92 -19.25
CA GLN A 215 16.24 -11.74 -19.84
C GLN A 215 16.84 -13.11 -20.13
N VAL A 216 17.09 -13.38 -21.41
CA VAL A 216 17.73 -14.61 -21.90
C VAL A 216 19.22 -14.36 -22.08
#